data_AF-M7ZNR3-F1
#
_entry.id   AF-M7ZNR3-F1
#
_cell.length_a   1.000
_cell.length_b   1.000
_cell.length_c   1.000
_cell.angle_alpha   90.00
_cell.angle_beta   90.00
_cell.angle_gamma   90.00
#
_symmetry.space_group_name_H-M   'P 1'
#
loop_
_entity.id
_entity.type
_entity.pdbx_description
1 polymer ?
#
loop_
_entity_poly.entity_id
_entity_poly.type
_entity_poly.pdbx_seq_one_letter_code
_entity_poly.pdbx_strand_id
1 'polypeptide(L)'
;MDNGIGSVDRPKAVGNGMVACPAVFHTSSLAPTIPSAEATLGSHLARRLVEVGVSDVFAVPGDFNLTLLDHLIAEPGLRLVSCCNELNAGYAADGYARAKGVGTCAVTFTVGGLSVLNAIAGAYSENLPRRDRRGRRLMVQLPEAQKLPDGCGYEFQMQYGSIGCSVGALLGYAQAAMDKRVIACIGDGSFQMTAREVSTMLRCQQKSIIFLINNGGYSIEVAIHDGPYNVIKNWNYTGLVDDIHNGEGTCWTAKATCEEELTAAIETAKGKHDCLCFIEVVVHKDDTSKELLEWGSRVGTANSRPPNPH
;
A
#
# COMPACT_ATOMS: atom_id res chain seq x y z
N MET A 1 -28.39 53.13 31.60
CA MET A 1 -27.44 52.97 30.48
C MET A 1 -27.02 51.51 30.54
N ASP A 2 -27.90 50.58 30.18
CA ASP A 2 -28.33 50.21 28.83
C ASP A 2 -27.25 49.49 28.01
N ASN A 3 -27.68 48.36 27.45
CA ASN A 3 -26.90 47.20 27.03
C ASN A 3 -26.30 47.36 25.63
N GLY A 4 -25.22 46.63 25.33
CA GLY A 4 -24.78 46.45 23.94
C GLY A 4 -23.43 45.75 23.76
N ILE A 5 -23.31 44.48 24.15
CA ILE A 5 -22.21 43.64 23.67
C ILE A 5 -22.66 43.07 22.32
N GLY A 6 -22.07 43.56 21.23
CA GLY A 6 -22.30 43.08 19.87
C GLY A 6 -21.83 41.63 19.72
N SER A 7 -22.74 40.79 19.24
CA SER A 7 -22.51 39.43 18.77
C SER A 7 -21.50 39.44 17.62
N VAL A 8 -20.38 38.72 17.79
CA VAL A 8 -19.50 38.36 16.68
C VAL A 8 -20.06 37.08 16.06
N ASP A 9 -20.58 37.20 14.84
CA ASP A 9 -21.10 36.08 14.06
C ASP A 9 -20.04 34.99 13.89
N ARG A 10 -20.38 33.77 14.34
CA ARG A 10 -19.61 32.57 14.02
C ARG A 10 -19.84 32.23 12.54
N PRO A 11 -18.80 32.03 11.71
CA PRO A 11 -19.00 31.51 10.38
C PRO A 11 -19.60 30.10 10.48
N LYS A 12 -20.71 29.89 9.76
CA LYS A 12 -21.39 28.60 9.64
C LYS A 12 -20.41 27.55 9.13
N ALA A 13 -20.40 26.37 9.78
CA ALA A 13 -19.71 25.20 9.30
C ALA A 13 -20.23 24.84 7.89
N VAL A 14 -19.37 24.97 6.89
CA VAL A 14 -19.59 24.39 5.57
C VAL A 14 -19.28 22.90 5.74
N GLY A 15 -20.31 22.06 5.61
CA GLY A 15 -20.16 20.62 5.70
C GLY A 15 -19.17 20.13 4.65
N ASN A 16 -18.21 19.31 5.08
CA ASN A 16 -17.34 18.56 4.18
C ASN A 16 -18.23 17.65 3.33
N GLY A 17 -18.44 18.04 2.06
CA GLY A 17 -19.11 17.19 1.10
C GLY A 17 -18.30 15.92 0.88
N MET A 18 -18.81 14.79 1.37
CA MET A 18 -18.40 13.47 0.94
C MET A 18 -18.52 13.39 -0.58
N VAL A 19 -17.38 13.39 -1.28
CA VAL A 19 -17.34 13.01 -2.69
C VAL A 19 -17.46 11.50 -2.74
N ALA A 20 -18.69 11.00 -2.83
CA ALA A 20 -18.97 9.59 -3.02
C ALA A 20 -18.45 9.12 -4.39
N CYS A 21 -17.76 7.98 -4.41
CA CYS A 21 -17.37 7.27 -5.64
C CYS A 21 -18.63 6.75 -6.38
N PRO A 22 -18.85 7.09 -7.66
CA PRO A 22 -19.88 6.43 -8.44
C PRO A 22 -19.47 4.99 -8.78
N ALA A 23 -20.43 4.08 -8.69
CA ALA A 23 -20.27 2.65 -8.95
C ALA A 23 -20.47 2.29 -10.44
N VAL A 24 -19.68 1.30 -10.89
CA VAL A 24 -19.80 0.41 -12.07
C VAL A 24 -19.91 1.08 -13.46
N PHE A 25 -18.88 0.89 -14.30
CA PHE A 25 -18.93 1.19 -15.73
C PHE A 25 -19.27 -0.06 -16.56
N HIS A 26 -20.31 0.08 -17.39
CA HIS A 26 -20.56 -0.79 -18.54
C HIS A 26 -19.52 -0.51 -19.64
N THR A 27 -19.02 -1.58 -20.27
CA THR A 27 -18.09 -1.52 -21.40
C THR A 27 -18.81 -1.10 -22.69
N SER A 28 -18.40 0.02 -23.29
CA SER A 28 -18.73 0.32 -24.70
C SER A 28 -17.67 1.20 -25.38
N SER A 29 -17.03 0.59 -26.38
CA SER A 29 -16.59 1.12 -27.70
C SER A 29 -16.06 2.56 -27.84
N LEU A 30 -14.77 2.63 -28.21
CA LEU A 30 -14.01 3.70 -28.89
C LEU A 30 -14.33 5.17 -28.48
N ALA A 31 -13.45 5.74 -27.65
CA ALA A 31 -13.52 7.13 -27.21
C ALA A 31 -13.30 8.13 -28.36
N PRO A 32 -14.09 9.23 -28.43
CA PRO A 32 -13.96 10.24 -29.46
C PRO A 32 -12.60 10.94 -29.39
N THR A 33 -12.00 11.23 -30.55
CA THR A 33 -10.77 12.03 -30.67
C THR A 33 -11.13 13.50 -30.45
N ILE A 34 -10.60 14.12 -29.40
CA ILE A 34 -10.68 15.58 -29.20
C ILE A 34 -9.94 16.25 -30.38
N PRO A 35 -10.53 17.24 -31.05
CA PRO A 35 -9.87 17.93 -32.16
C PRO A 35 -8.51 18.52 -31.71
N SER A 36 -7.51 18.35 -32.57
CA SER A 36 -6.08 18.71 -32.37
C SER A 36 -5.80 20.12 -31.85
N ALA A 37 -6.77 21.04 -31.89
CA ALA A 37 -6.63 22.41 -31.44
C ALA A 37 -6.84 22.60 -29.91
N GLU A 38 -7.41 21.61 -29.21
CA GLU A 38 -7.67 21.65 -27.75
C GLU A 38 -6.82 20.66 -26.94
N ALA A 39 -5.96 19.86 -27.59
CA ALA A 39 -5.16 18.85 -26.93
C ALA A 39 -3.95 19.47 -26.19
N THR A 40 -3.99 19.51 -24.87
CA THR A 40 -2.83 19.86 -24.02
C THR A 40 -1.93 18.65 -23.79
N LEU A 41 -0.67 18.89 -23.42
CA LEU A 41 0.25 17.81 -23.02
C LEU A 41 -0.34 16.94 -21.89
N GLY A 42 -0.99 17.57 -20.89
CA GLY A 42 -1.62 16.85 -19.79
C GLY A 42 -2.76 15.94 -20.24
N SER A 43 -3.66 16.45 -21.10
CA SER A 43 -4.75 15.62 -21.66
C SER A 43 -4.22 14.49 -22.54
N HIS A 44 -3.15 14.73 -23.31
CA HIS A 44 -2.50 13.70 -24.10
C HIS A 44 -1.90 12.60 -23.23
N LEU A 45 -1.16 12.99 -22.17
CA LEU A 45 -0.58 12.05 -21.23
C LEU A 45 -1.65 11.21 -20.53
N ALA A 46 -2.72 11.84 -20.04
CA ALA A 46 -3.84 11.15 -19.39
C ALA A 46 -4.45 10.08 -20.30
N ARG A 47 -4.73 10.42 -21.56
CA ARG A 47 -5.26 9.46 -22.55
C ARG A 47 -4.29 8.31 -22.83
N ARG A 48 -2.99 8.57 -22.92
CA ARG A 48 -1.98 7.52 -23.10
C ARG A 48 -1.90 6.57 -21.91
N LEU A 49 -2.07 7.07 -20.67
CA LEU A 49 -2.13 6.22 -19.47
C LEU A 49 -3.29 5.21 -19.57
N VAL A 50 -4.47 5.67 -19.99
CA VAL A 50 -5.62 4.79 -20.23
C VAL A 50 -5.30 3.73 -21.30
N GLU A 51 -4.70 4.15 -22.42
CA GLU A 51 -4.36 3.24 -23.53
C GLU A 51 -3.34 2.15 -23.14
N VAL A 52 -2.42 2.44 -22.21
CA VAL A 52 -1.47 1.43 -21.69
C VAL A 52 -2.06 0.58 -20.57
N GLY A 53 -3.32 0.82 -20.17
CA GLY A 53 -4.07 -0.01 -19.23
C GLY A 53 -4.12 0.49 -17.79
N VAL A 54 -3.68 1.72 -17.52
CA VAL A 54 -3.82 2.36 -16.21
C VAL A 54 -5.26 2.82 -16.02
N SER A 55 -5.87 2.48 -14.88
CA SER A 55 -7.15 3.05 -14.44
C SER A 55 -7.03 3.89 -13.18
N ASP A 56 -5.92 3.79 -12.46
CA ASP A 56 -5.69 4.48 -11.20
C ASP A 56 -4.32 5.15 -11.25
N VAL A 57 -4.27 6.44 -10.92
CA VAL A 57 -3.03 7.21 -10.77
C VAL A 57 -2.87 7.60 -9.31
N PHE A 58 -1.80 7.12 -8.67
CA PHE A 58 -1.49 7.46 -7.28
C PHE A 58 -0.84 8.84 -7.23
N ALA A 59 -1.22 9.72 -6.32
CA ALA A 59 -0.72 11.09 -6.38
C ALA A 59 -0.51 11.75 -5.03
N VAL A 60 0.43 12.69 -5.00
CA VAL A 60 0.55 13.68 -3.92
C VAL A 60 0.55 15.07 -4.58
N PRO A 61 -0.43 15.93 -4.25
CA PRO A 61 -0.53 17.24 -4.86
C PRO A 61 0.58 18.16 -4.38
N GLY A 62 1.09 18.97 -5.30
CA GLY A 62 1.95 20.12 -5.02
C GLY A 62 1.84 21.15 -6.13
N ASP A 63 2.18 22.39 -5.83
CA ASP A 63 2.12 23.54 -6.74
C ASP A 63 2.62 23.27 -8.17
N PHE A 64 3.71 22.51 -8.33
CA PHE A 64 4.26 22.16 -9.64
C PHE A 64 3.48 21.12 -10.45
N ASN A 65 2.54 20.39 -9.84
CA ASN A 65 1.77 19.34 -10.54
C ASN A 65 0.25 19.55 -10.55
N LEU A 66 -0.30 20.58 -9.89
CA LEU A 66 -1.76 20.79 -9.80
C LEU A 66 -2.46 20.81 -11.16
N THR A 67 -1.95 21.56 -12.14
CA THR A 67 -2.55 21.62 -13.49
C THR A 67 -2.48 20.27 -14.22
N LEU A 68 -1.45 19.46 -13.95
CA LEU A 68 -1.40 18.09 -14.46
C LEU A 68 -2.48 17.23 -13.80
N LEU A 69 -2.67 17.36 -12.47
CA LEU A 69 -3.71 16.62 -11.75
C LEU A 69 -5.11 16.97 -12.27
N ASP A 70 -5.38 18.23 -12.61
CA ASP A 70 -6.66 18.65 -13.21
C ASP A 70 -6.92 17.88 -14.53
N HIS A 71 -5.91 17.73 -15.37
CA HIS A 71 -6.02 16.96 -16.60
C HIS A 71 -6.21 15.46 -16.36
N LEU A 72 -5.56 14.89 -15.34
CA LEU A 72 -5.75 13.48 -14.97
C LEU A 72 -7.15 13.22 -14.40
N ILE A 73 -7.71 14.15 -13.64
CA ILE A 73 -9.07 14.10 -13.11
C ILE A 73 -10.11 14.23 -14.23
N ALA A 74 -9.84 15.07 -15.23
CA ALA A 74 -10.74 15.30 -16.35
C ALA A 74 -10.84 14.11 -17.32
N GLU A 75 -9.87 13.18 -17.30
CA GLU A 75 -9.87 12.00 -18.17
C GLU A 75 -10.77 10.88 -17.60
N PRO A 76 -11.92 10.54 -18.25
CA PRO A 76 -12.91 9.63 -17.67
C PRO A 76 -12.42 8.20 -17.41
N GLY A 77 -11.34 7.77 -18.08
CA GLY A 77 -10.74 6.45 -17.91
C GLY A 77 -9.81 6.33 -16.69
N LEU A 78 -9.52 7.44 -16.00
CA LEU A 78 -8.61 7.49 -14.86
C LEU A 78 -9.34 7.85 -13.58
N ARG A 79 -8.85 7.28 -12.47
CA ARG A 79 -9.17 7.68 -11.12
C ARG A 79 -7.91 8.17 -10.42
N LEU A 80 -7.96 9.38 -9.88
CA LEU A 80 -6.87 9.89 -9.05
C LEU A 80 -7.00 9.35 -7.62
N VAL A 81 -5.95 8.70 -7.12
CA VAL A 81 -5.88 8.15 -5.75
C VAL A 81 -4.82 8.92 -4.98
N SER A 82 -5.23 9.86 -4.11
CA SER A 82 -4.28 10.64 -3.32
C SER A 82 -3.66 9.80 -2.19
N CYS A 83 -2.34 9.83 -2.02
CA CYS A 83 -1.64 9.10 -0.96
C CYS A 83 -1.18 10.01 0.17
N CYS A 84 -0.80 9.43 1.31
CA CYS A 84 -0.36 10.22 2.47
C CYS A 84 1.02 10.88 2.28
N ASN A 85 1.89 10.26 1.49
CA ASN A 85 3.20 10.78 1.11
C ASN A 85 3.66 10.11 -0.21
N GLU A 86 4.75 10.62 -0.77
CA GLU A 86 5.23 10.23 -2.10
C GLU A 86 5.88 8.85 -2.13
N LEU A 87 6.51 8.44 -1.03
CA LEU A 87 7.06 7.09 -0.88
C LEU A 87 5.95 6.04 -0.97
N ASN A 88 4.85 6.27 -0.23
CA ASN A 88 3.68 5.41 -0.25
C ASN A 88 2.97 5.45 -1.61
N ALA A 89 2.90 6.61 -2.27
CA ALA A 89 2.37 6.71 -3.63
C ALA A 89 3.18 5.85 -4.62
N GLY A 90 4.51 5.87 -4.47
CA GLY A 90 5.41 5.01 -5.25
C GLY A 90 5.19 3.52 -4.97
N TYR A 91 5.09 3.12 -3.70
CA TYR A 91 4.79 1.73 -3.35
C TYR A 91 3.40 1.27 -3.80
N ALA A 92 2.41 2.16 -3.79
CA ALA A 92 1.09 1.88 -4.34
C ALA A 92 1.15 1.69 -5.86
N ALA A 93 1.90 2.54 -6.58
CA ALA A 93 2.15 2.32 -7.99
C ALA A 93 2.88 0.99 -8.26
N ASP A 94 3.87 0.61 -7.44
CA ASP A 94 4.57 -0.68 -7.51
C ASP A 94 3.60 -1.86 -7.33
N GLY A 95 2.79 -1.84 -6.27
CA GLY A 95 1.79 -2.86 -5.98
C GLY A 95 0.74 -2.98 -7.08
N TYR A 96 0.28 -1.85 -7.61
CA TYR A 96 -0.67 -1.81 -8.72
C TYR A 96 -0.06 -2.39 -10.00
N ALA A 97 1.21 -2.07 -10.30
CA ALA A 97 1.95 -2.61 -11.45
C ALA A 97 2.13 -4.13 -11.36
N ARG A 98 2.28 -4.70 -10.17
CA ARG A 98 2.34 -6.16 -10.00
C ARG A 98 1.05 -6.83 -10.49
N ALA A 99 -0.10 -6.27 -10.17
CA ALA A 99 -1.40 -6.82 -10.56
C ALA A 99 -1.78 -6.51 -12.02
N LYS A 100 -1.64 -5.25 -12.48
CA LYS A 100 -2.07 -4.79 -13.81
C LYS A 100 -0.98 -4.79 -14.88
N GLY A 101 0.29 -4.93 -14.49
CA GLY A 101 1.45 -4.82 -15.38
C GLY A 101 1.99 -3.41 -15.56
N VAL A 102 1.22 -2.37 -15.22
CA VAL A 102 1.67 -0.97 -15.26
C VAL A 102 1.08 -0.23 -14.06
N GLY A 103 1.87 0.63 -13.44
CA GLY A 103 1.46 1.51 -12.36
C GLY A 103 1.99 2.91 -12.60
N THR A 104 1.31 3.92 -12.07
CA THR A 104 1.68 5.32 -12.29
C THR A 104 1.46 6.11 -11.01
N CYS A 105 2.44 6.96 -10.69
CA CYS A 105 2.30 7.96 -9.65
C CYS A 105 2.68 9.36 -10.14
N ALA A 106 2.01 10.38 -9.61
CA ALA A 106 2.29 11.78 -9.86
C ALA A 106 2.66 12.52 -8.56
N VAL A 107 3.84 13.10 -8.52
CA VAL A 107 4.39 13.79 -7.33
C VAL A 107 4.97 15.14 -7.72
N THR A 108 5.12 16.04 -6.74
CA THR A 108 5.68 17.37 -7.00
C THR A 108 7.20 17.34 -7.18
N PHE A 109 7.74 18.39 -7.78
CA PHE A 109 9.16 18.53 -8.07
C PHE A 109 10.02 18.55 -6.79
N THR A 110 11.23 18.00 -6.88
CA THR A 110 12.24 17.93 -5.81
C THR A 110 11.80 17.12 -4.59
N VAL A 111 10.99 17.67 -3.68
CA VAL A 111 10.67 17.01 -2.39
C VAL A 111 9.91 15.72 -2.60
N GLY A 112 8.92 15.74 -3.51
CA GLY A 112 8.17 14.55 -3.86
C GLY A 112 9.00 13.59 -4.72
N GLY A 113 9.70 14.14 -5.71
CA GLY A 113 10.61 13.39 -6.57
C GLY A 113 11.66 12.58 -5.81
N LEU A 114 12.34 13.18 -4.83
CA LEU A 114 13.39 12.52 -4.04
C LEU A 114 12.85 11.43 -3.12
N SER A 115 11.65 11.63 -2.57
CA SER A 115 10.98 10.63 -1.71
C SER A 115 10.55 9.39 -2.51
N VAL A 116 9.99 9.59 -3.71
CA VAL A 116 9.53 8.47 -4.55
C VAL A 116 10.68 7.66 -5.17
N LEU A 117 11.91 8.20 -5.24
CA LEU A 117 13.07 7.48 -5.79
C LEU A 117 13.31 6.12 -5.13
N ASN A 118 13.07 6.01 -3.81
CA ASN A 118 13.24 4.74 -3.09
C ASN A 118 12.26 3.67 -3.62
N ALA A 119 11.01 4.04 -3.87
CA ALA A 119 10.02 3.13 -4.46
C ALA A 119 10.35 2.81 -5.93
N ILE A 120 10.85 3.78 -6.71
CA ILE A 120 11.26 3.57 -8.10
C ILE A 120 12.44 2.59 -8.18
N ALA A 121 13.43 2.73 -7.31
CA ALA A 121 14.55 1.81 -7.22
C ALA A 121 14.08 0.39 -6.84
N GLY A 122 13.07 0.29 -5.96
CA GLY A 122 12.35 -0.95 -5.67
C GLY A 122 11.73 -1.58 -6.91
N ALA A 123 10.89 -0.83 -7.62
CA ALA A 123 10.24 -1.30 -8.85
C ALA A 123 11.27 -1.74 -9.92
N TYR A 124 12.37 -1.00 -10.05
CA TYR A 124 13.47 -1.33 -10.96
C TYR A 124 14.16 -2.66 -10.58
N SER A 125 14.54 -2.81 -9.31
CA SER A 125 15.20 -4.03 -8.83
C SER A 125 14.32 -5.28 -8.93
N GLU A 126 13.01 -5.10 -8.84
CA GLU A 126 12.02 -6.15 -8.98
C GLU A 126 11.61 -6.38 -10.44
N ASN A 127 12.22 -5.71 -11.43
CA ASN A 127 11.90 -5.84 -12.86
C ASN A 127 10.42 -5.60 -13.19
N LEU A 128 9.76 -4.61 -12.62
CA LEU A 128 8.38 -4.28 -12.99
C LEU A 128 8.34 -3.38 -14.23
N PRO A 129 7.60 -3.75 -15.31
CA PRO A 129 6.71 -4.91 -15.45
C PRO A 129 7.44 -6.26 -15.61
N ARG A 130 7.13 -7.23 -14.73
CA ARG A 130 7.74 -8.58 -14.79
C ARG A 130 7.15 -9.38 -15.94
N ARG A 131 7.91 -9.56 -17.00
CA ARG A 131 7.67 -10.58 -18.03
C ARG A 131 8.86 -11.52 -18.08
N ASP A 132 8.65 -12.83 -17.98
CA ASP A 132 9.68 -13.80 -18.36
C ASP A 132 10.01 -13.63 -19.86
N ARG A 133 11.09 -14.27 -20.36
CA ARG A 133 11.46 -14.23 -21.80
C ARG A 133 10.36 -14.73 -22.76
N ARG A 134 9.25 -15.28 -22.24
CA ARG A 134 8.06 -15.77 -22.94
C ARG A 134 6.79 -14.98 -22.58
N GLY A 135 6.91 -13.84 -21.89
CA GLY A 135 5.78 -12.99 -21.50
C GLY A 135 4.96 -13.47 -20.29
N ARG A 136 5.38 -14.51 -19.57
CA ARG A 136 4.66 -15.09 -18.42
C ARG A 136 5.16 -14.51 -17.10
N ARG A 137 4.26 -14.45 -16.12
CA ARG A 137 4.53 -13.94 -14.76
C ARG A 137 5.45 -14.93 -14.03
N LEU A 138 6.59 -14.45 -13.55
CA LEU A 138 7.57 -15.26 -12.84
C LEU A 138 7.11 -15.41 -11.38
N MET A 139 6.40 -16.49 -11.08
CA MET A 139 6.05 -16.88 -9.71
C MET A 139 7.30 -17.51 -9.08
N VAL A 140 7.82 -16.94 -7.98
CA VAL A 140 8.95 -17.52 -7.22
C VAL A 140 8.50 -18.83 -6.59
N GLN A 141 8.76 -19.97 -7.24
CA GLN A 141 8.28 -21.29 -6.84
C GLN A 141 8.32 -21.46 -5.30
N LEU A 142 7.13 -21.48 -4.68
CA LEU A 142 7.00 -21.68 -3.24
C LEU A 142 7.63 -23.03 -2.87
N PRO A 143 8.29 -23.15 -1.71
CA PRO A 143 8.68 -24.46 -1.19
C PRO A 143 7.47 -25.40 -1.19
N GLU A 144 7.66 -26.69 -1.47
CA GLU A 144 6.56 -27.67 -1.63
C GLU A 144 5.55 -27.71 -0.45
N ALA A 145 5.92 -27.16 0.71
CA ALA A 145 5.10 -27.03 1.90
C ALA A 145 4.00 -25.95 1.84
N GLN A 146 3.95 -25.08 0.83
CA GLN A 146 2.92 -24.04 0.69
C GLN A 146 2.24 -24.11 -0.70
N LYS A 147 1.38 -25.11 -0.90
CA LYS A 147 0.48 -25.12 -2.05
C LYS A 147 -0.67 -24.15 -1.79
N LEU A 148 -0.59 -22.95 -2.37
CA LEU A 148 -1.74 -22.05 -2.45
C LEU A 148 -2.77 -22.61 -3.45
N PRO A 149 -4.08 -22.31 -3.28
CA PRO A 149 -5.11 -22.71 -4.23
C PRO A 149 -4.80 -22.20 -5.64
N ASP A 150 -5.23 -22.96 -6.66
CA ASP A 150 -5.02 -22.57 -8.06
C ASP A 150 -5.60 -21.17 -8.34
N GLY A 151 -4.79 -20.31 -8.97
CA GLY A 151 -5.16 -18.91 -9.25
C GLY A 151 -4.90 -17.91 -8.12
N CYS A 152 -4.43 -18.38 -6.95
CA CYS A 152 -3.93 -17.53 -5.87
C CYS A 152 -2.52 -17.02 -6.23
N GLY A 153 -2.39 -15.70 -6.37
CA GLY A 153 -1.10 -15.04 -6.54
C GLY A 153 -0.44 -14.77 -5.20
N TYR A 154 0.87 -14.67 -5.19
CA TYR A 154 1.66 -14.20 -4.05
C TYR A 154 2.72 -13.22 -4.53
N GLU A 155 3.03 -12.23 -3.70
CA GLU A 155 3.94 -11.15 -4.04
C GLU A 155 4.96 -10.96 -2.91
N PHE A 156 6.23 -10.79 -3.29
CA PHE A 156 7.33 -10.52 -2.37
C PHE A 156 8.28 -9.49 -3.00
N GLN A 157 8.97 -8.71 -2.17
CA GLN A 157 10.00 -7.74 -2.58
C GLN A 157 11.37 -8.17 -1.99
N MET A 158 11.90 -9.30 -2.48
CA MET A 158 13.12 -9.90 -1.93
C MET A 158 14.41 -9.26 -2.46
N GLN A 159 14.38 -8.65 -3.65
CA GLN A 159 15.58 -8.11 -4.27
C GLN A 159 15.90 -6.71 -3.74
N TYR A 160 14.87 -5.88 -3.57
CA TYR A 160 15.03 -4.57 -2.93
C TYR A 160 15.01 -4.66 -1.41
N GLY A 161 14.12 -5.48 -0.86
CA GLY A 161 14.03 -5.71 0.59
C GLY A 161 13.68 -4.47 1.41
N SER A 162 12.91 -3.51 0.88
CA SER A 162 12.56 -2.32 1.66
C SER A 162 11.41 -2.61 2.62
N ILE A 163 11.72 -2.59 3.92
CA ILE A 163 10.72 -2.64 4.98
C ILE A 163 9.72 -1.48 4.82
N GLY A 164 8.45 -1.76 5.10
CA GLY A 164 7.34 -0.82 4.91
C GLY A 164 6.75 -0.77 3.50
N CYS A 165 7.37 -1.40 2.49
CA CYS A 165 6.79 -1.42 1.13
C CYS A 165 5.41 -2.10 1.06
N SER A 166 5.14 -3.06 1.94
CA SER A 166 3.97 -3.94 1.88
C SER A 166 2.64 -3.20 2.10
N VAL A 167 2.58 -2.18 2.96
CA VAL A 167 1.34 -1.41 3.19
C VAL A 167 0.99 -0.62 1.94
N GLY A 168 1.94 0.11 1.35
CA GLY A 168 1.71 0.84 0.10
C GLY A 168 1.40 -0.10 -1.06
N ALA A 169 2.16 -1.19 -1.20
CA ALA A 169 1.92 -2.18 -2.23
C ALA A 169 0.55 -2.85 -2.09
N LEU A 170 0.06 -3.10 -0.86
CA LEU A 170 -1.29 -3.61 -0.61
C LEU A 170 -2.36 -2.65 -1.14
N LEU A 171 -2.23 -1.34 -0.87
CA LEU A 171 -3.15 -0.33 -1.40
C LEU A 171 -3.23 -0.44 -2.93
N GLY A 172 -2.06 -0.45 -3.58
CA GLY A 172 -1.95 -0.54 -5.03
C GLY A 172 -2.53 -1.82 -5.61
N TYR A 173 -2.13 -2.96 -5.06
CA TYR A 173 -2.54 -4.27 -5.55
C TYR A 173 -4.05 -4.47 -5.40
N ALA A 174 -4.63 -4.08 -4.26
CA ALA A 174 -6.06 -4.20 -4.02
C ALA A 174 -6.87 -3.27 -4.94
N GLN A 175 -6.38 -2.07 -5.28
CA GLN A 175 -7.02 -1.21 -6.30
C GLN A 175 -7.01 -1.84 -7.70
N ALA A 176 -5.97 -2.61 -8.03
CA ALA A 176 -5.86 -3.28 -9.32
C ALA A 176 -6.67 -4.58 -9.41
N ALA A 177 -6.79 -5.32 -8.30
CA ALA A 177 -7.40 -6.65 -8.23
C ALA A 177 -8.71 -6.62 -7.42
N MET A 178 -9.63 -5.72 -7.77
CA MET A 178 -10.90 -5.51 -7.06
C MET A 178 -11.85 -6.73 -7.08
N ASP A 179 -11.61 -7.68 -8.00
CA ASP A 179 -12.31 -8.96 -8.09
C ASP A 179 -11.80 -9.99 -7.06
N LYS A 180 -10.69 -9.70 -6.39
CA LYS A 180 -10.06 -10.58 -5.40
C LYS A 180 -10.03 -9.92 -4.04
N ARG A 181 -9.97 -10.74 -3.00
CA ARG A 181 -9.66 -10.30 -1.65
C ARG A 181 -8.17 -10.46 -1.40
N VAL A 182 -7.46 -9.36 -1.15
CA VAL A 182 -6.02 -9.37 -0.93
C VAL A 182 -5.74 -9.56 0.56
N ILE A 183 -4.81 -10.46 0.87
CA ILE A 183 -4.34 -10.71 2.24
C ILE A 183 -2.88 -10.24 2.33
N ALA A 184 -2.54 -9.52 3.39
CA ALA A 184 -1.17 -9.10 3.67
C ALA A 184 -0.75 -9.57 5.07
N CYS A 185 0.47 -10.09 5.16
CA CYS A 185 1.14 -10.37 6.42
C CYS A 185 2.28 -9.36 6.58
N ILE A 186 2.24 -8.54 7.63
CA ILE A 186 3.13 -7.40 7.80
C ILE A 186 3.68 -7.42 9.23
N GLY A 187 5.00 -7.36 9.38
CA GLY A 187 5.61 -7.20 10.71
C GLY A 187 5.36 -5.80 11.28
N ASP A 188 5.22 -5.70 12.59
CA ASP A 188 5.05 -4.46 13.34
C ASP A 188 6.07 -3.36 12.98
N GLY A 189 7.36 -3.67 12.95
CA GLY A 189 8.39 -2.71 12.57
C GLY A 189 8.26 -2.20 11.12
N SER A 190 7.88 -3.08 10.18
CA SER A 190 7.58 -2.67 8.80
C SER A 190 6.34 -1.79 8.73
N PHE A 191 5.30 -2.12 9.48
CA PHE A 191 4.06 -1.37 9.49
C PHE A 191 4.25 0.07 9.98
N GLN A 192 5.11 0.30 10.98
CA GLN A 192 5.36 1.65 11.52
C GLN A 192 5.83 2.67 10.46
N MET A 193 6.49 2.21 9.40
CA MET A 193 7.03 3.09 8.36
C MET A 193 5.93 3.72 7.49
N THR A 194 4.86 2.97 7.23
CA THR A 194 3.88 3.30 6.17
C THR A 194 2.42 3.13 6.60
N ALA A 195 2.16 2.86 7.89
CA ALA A 195 0.83 2.63 8.49
C ALA A 195 -0.24 3.65 8.10
N ARG A 196 0.15 4.90 7.84
CA ARG A 196 -0.76 5.98 7.43
C ARG A 196 -1.57 5.64 6.18
N GLU A 197 -1.05 4.79 5.30
CA GLU A 197 -1.74 4.44 4.05
C GLU A 197 -3.00 3.60 4.27
N VAL A 198 -3.21 3.06 5.48
CA VAL A 198 -4.50 2.47 5.89
C VAL A 198 -5.63 3.49 5.72
N SER A 199 -5.38 4.79 5.94
CA SER A 199 -6.38 5.85 5.72
C SER A 199 -6.85 5.89 4.25
N THR A 200 -5.93 5.76 3.30
CA THR A 200 -6.26 5.69 1.87
C THR A 200 -7.02 4.43 1.54
N MET A 201 -6.65 3.28 2.12
CA MET A 201 -7.38 2.01 1.92
C MET A 201 -8.84 2.11 2.38
N LEU A 202 -9.07 2.72 3.54
CA LEU A 202 -10.42 2.94 4.08
C LEU A 202 -11.22 3.92 3.22
N ARG A 203 -10.61 5.03 2.78
CA ARG A 203 -11.24 5.98 1.85
C ARG A 203 -11.59 5.34 0.51
N CYS A 204 -10.76 4.42 0.03
CA CYS A 204 -11.01 3.63 -1.19
C CYS A 204 -11.94 2.42 -0.96
N GLN A 205 -12.46 2.22 0.26
CA GLN A 205 -13.35 1.11 0.63
C GLN A 205 -12.78 -0.27 0.30
N GLN A 206 -11.46 -0.44 0.52
CA GLN A 206 -10.80 -1.71 0.28
C GLN A 206 -11.24 -2.77 1.28
N LYS A 207 -11.19 -4.03 0.83
CA LYS A 207 -11.72 -5.20 1.56
C LYS A 207 -10.62 -6.17 2.01
N SER A 208 -9.39 -5.67 2.02
CA SER A 208 -8.19 -6.44 2.33
C SER A 208 -8.21 -6.99 3.75
N ILE A 209 -7.51 -8.11 3.98
CA ILE A 209 -7.22 -8.62 5.33
C ILE A 209 -5.76 -8.36 5.62
N ILE A 210 -5.47 -7.67 6.73
CA ILE A 210 -4.11 -7.39 7.19
C ILE A 210 -3.88 -8.18 8.46
N PHE A 211 -2.93 -9.12 8.41
CA PHE A 211 -2.35 -9.73 9.59
C PHE A 211 -1.11 -8.95 9.97
N LEU A 212 -1.19 -8.21 11.08
CA LEU A 212 -0.03 -7.56 11.67
C LEU A 212 0.64 -8.54 12.65
N ILE A 213 1.87 -8.93 12.38
CA ILE A 213 2.65 -9.78 13.27
C ILE A 213 3.39 -8.87 14.27
N ASN A 214 2.89 -8.82 15.49
CA ASN A 214 3.44 -8.03 16.59
C ASN A 214 4.32 -8.90 17.48
N ASN A 215 5.63 -8.85 17.24
CA ASN A 215 6.64 -9.54 18.04
C ASN A 215 7.54 -8.56 18.82
N GLY A 216 7.26 -7.25 18.72
CA GLY A 216 7.90 -6.20 19.49
C GLY A 216 9.25 -5.73 18.94
N GLY A 217 9.59 -5.99 17.68
CA GLY A 217 10.88 -5.58 17.13
C GLY A 217 11.26 -6.14 15.76
N TYR A 218 12.52 -5.92 15.39
CA TYR A 218 13.06 -6.42 14.12
C TYR A 218 13.64 -7.84 14.27
N SER A 219 12.80 -8.87 14.43
CA SER A 219 13.29 -10.25 14.63
C SER A 219 14.16 -10.80 13.49
N ILE A 220 13.98 -10.32 12.25
CA ILE A 220 14.88 -10.67 11.14
C ILE A 220 16.31 -10.17 11.39
N GLU A 221 16.45 -8.95 11.91
CA GLU A 221 17.75 -8.38 12.24
C GLU A 221 18.35 -9.04 13.47
N VAL A 222 17.53 -9.39 14.48
CA VAL A 222 17.99 -10.20 15.63
C VAL A 222 18.61 -11.53 15.17
N ALA A 223 18.06 -12.18 14.15
CA ALA A 223 18.59 -13.42 13.59
C ALA A 223 19.89 -13.23 12.78
N ILE A 224 20.18 -12.03 12.29
CA ILE A 224 21.39 -11.70 11.52
C ILE A 224 22.48 -11.14 12.45
N HIS A 225 22.15 -10.13 13.23
CA HIS A 225 23.02 -9.40 14.15
C HIS A 225 22.19 -8.61 15.19
N ASP A 226 22.23 -9.06 16.44
CA ASP A 226 21.41 -8.47 17.50
C ASP A 226 21.99 -7.15 18.07
N GLY A 227 21.13 -6.28 18.59
CA GLY A 227 21.51 -5.03 19.22
C GLY A 227 20.33 -4.13 19.59
N PRO A 228 20.59 -3.02 20.31
CA PRO A 228 19.53 -2.14 20.82
C PRO A 228 18.72 -1.44 19.73
N TYR A 229 19.25 -1.34 18.51
CA TYR A 229 18.56 -0.77 17.33
C TYR A 229 17.44 -1.68 16.79
N ASN A 230 17.35 -2.93 17.25
CA ASN A 230 16.27 -3.85 16.88
C ASN A 230 15.00 -3.65 17.72
N VAL A 231 15.08 -2.85 18.78
CA VAL A 231 13.96 -2.58 19.69
C VAL A 231 13.17 -1.38 19.17
N ILE A 232 11.87 -1.58 18.97
CA ILE A 232 10.96 -0.54 18.51
C ILE A 232 9.97 -0.14 19.61
N LYS A 233 9.38 1.05 19.50
CA LYS A 233 8.29 1.44 20.39
C LYS A 233 7.03 0.68 20.00
N ASN A 234 6.56 -0.25 20.84
CA ASN A 234 5.29 -0.93 20.60
C ASN A 234 4.11 0.08 20.59
N TRP A 235 3.19 -0.07 19.65
CA TRP A 235 1.99 0.76 19.52
C TRP A 235 0.74 -0.04 19.92
N ASN A 236 -0.37 0.66 20.16
CA ASN A 236 -1.69 0.04 20.12
C ASN A 236 -2.14 0.01 18.65
N TYR A 237 -1.81 -1.05 17.92
CA TYR A 237 -2.00 -1.07 16.46
C TYR A 237 -3.48 -1.14 16.06
N THR A 238 -4.28 -1.95 16.74
CA THR A 238 -5.73 -1.94 16.51
C THR A 238 -6.33 -0.59 16.85
N GLY A 239 -5.94 0.02 17.98
CA GLY A 239 -6.40 1.36 18.35
C GLY A 239 -5.98 2.44 17.34
N LEU A 240 -4.78 2.36 16.77
CA LEU A 240 -4.36 3.27 15.69
C LEU A 240 -5.26 3.13 14.45
N VAL A 241 -5.62 1.90 14.08
CA VAL A 241 -6.51 1.66 12.93
C VAL A 241 -7.93 2.13 13.22
N ASP A 242 -8.42 1.94 14.46
CA ASP A 242 -9.71 2.48 14.91
C ASP A 242 -9.72 4.01 14.88
N ASP A 243 -8.64 4.66 15.33
CA ASP A 243 -8.47 6.12 15.29
C ASP A 243 -8.42 6.65 13.84
N ILE A 244 -7.75 5.94 12.93
CA ILE A 244 -7.72 6.27 11.49
C ILE A 244 -9.10 6.07 10.86
N HIS A 245 -9.83 5.03 11.26
CA HIS A 245 -11.20 4.76 10.81
C HIS A 245 -12.15 5.88 11.19
N ASN A 246 -12.01 6.45 12.39
CA ASN A 246 -12.74 7.64 12.82
C ASN A 246 -14.28 7.52 12.64
N GLY A 247 -14.82 6.30 12.70
CA GLY A 247 -16.23 6.03 12.44
C GLY A 247 -16.68 6.18 10.98
N GLU A 248 -15.76 6.46 10.05
CA GLU A 248 -16.03 6.67 8.62
C GLU A 248 -15.51 5.50 7.77
N GLY A 249 -16.40 4.90 6.96
CA GLY A 249 -16.08 3.73 6.15
C GLY A 249 -16.27 2.41 6.90
N THR A 250 -15.76 1.31 6.34
CA THR A 250 -15.99 -0.05 6.85
C THR A 250 -14.68 -0.71 7.22
N CYS A 251 -14.39 -0.77 8.52
CA CYS A 251 -13.23 -1.45 9.09
C CYS A 251 -13.67 -2.36 10.24
N TRP A 252 -12.93 -3.45 10.44
CA TRP A 252 -13.04 -4.28 11.62
C TRP A 252 -11.64 -4.63 12.11
N THR A 253 -11.40 -4.41 13.40
CA THR A 253 -10.14 -4.70 14.07
C THR A 253 -10.29 -5.85 15.05
N ALA A 254 -9.25 -6.66 15.21
CA ALA A 254 -9.15 -7.67 16.25
C ALA A 254 -7.71 -7.81 16.72
N LYS A 255 -7.55 -8.21 17.97
CA LYS A 255 -6.26 -8.57 18.56
C LYS A 255 -6.33 -10.01 19.04
N ALA A 256 -5.32 -10.79 18.68
CA ALA A 256 -5.19 -12.18 19.08
C ALA A 256 -3.84 -12.39 19.78
N THR A 257 -3.91 -13.06 20.92
CA THR A 257 -2.76 -13.40 21.79
C THR A 257 -2.61 -14.90 21.99
N CYS A 258 -3.59 -15.69 21.53
CA CYS A 258 -3.56 -17.14 21.50
C CYS A 258 -4.19 -17.69 20.22
N GLU A 259 -4.07 -19.00 20.01
CA GLU A 259 -4.56 -19.70 18.81
C GLU A 259 -6.08 -19.64 18.70
N GLU A 260 -6.81 -19.73 19.81
CA GLU A 260 -8.27 -19.69 19.84
C GLU A 260 -8.79 -18.31 19.37
N GLU A 261 -8.17 -17.23 19.87
CA GLU A 261 -8.50 -15.86 19.47
C GLU A 261 -8.18 -15.61 18.00
N LEU A 262 -7.04 -16.11 17.51
CA LEU A 262 -6.67 -15.98 16.10
C LEU A 262 -7.65 -16.74 15.20
N THR A 263 -8.01 -17.96 15.58
CA THR A 263 -8.98 -18.77 14.84
C THR A 263 -10.35 -18.08 14.78
N ALA A 264 -10.83 -17.55 15.90
CA ALA A 264 -12.07 -16.79 15.95
C ALA A 264 -12.02 -15.50 15.11
N ALA A 265 -10.87 -14.80 15.12
CA ALA A 265 -10.66 -13.60 14.33
C ALA A 265 -10.67 -13.90 12.82
N ILE A 266 -10.04 -15.01 12.40
CA ILE A 266 -10.04 -15.48 11.00
C ILE A 266 -11.45 -15.84 10.56
N GLU A 267 -12.22 -16.59 11.36
CA GLU A 267 -13.60 -16.93 11.01
C GLU A 267 -14.50 -15.69 10.92
N THR A 268 -14.29 -14.70 11.80
CA THR A 268 -15.01 -13.41 11.72
C THR A 268 -14.63 -12.64 10.46
N ALA A 269 -13.33 -12.54 10.14
CA ALA A 269 -12.86 -11.87 8.94
C ALA A 269 -13.36 -12.53 7.66
N LYS A 270 -13.47 -13.87 7.63
CA LYS A 270 -14.08 -14.63 6.53
C LYS A 270 -15.52 -14.21 6.29
N GLY A 271 -16.32 -13.99 7.34
CA GLY A 271 -17.71 -13.51 7.21
C GLY A 271 -17.85 -12.03 6.81
N LYS A 272 -16.80 -11.23 6.95
CA LYS A 272 -16.79 -9.78 6.67
C LYS A 272 -16.20 -9.46 5.30
N HIS A 273 -16.94 -9.76 4.22
CA HIS A 273 -16.45 -9.60 2.85
C HIS A 273 -16.44 -8.16 2.33
N ASP A 274 -17.13 -7.25 3.00
CA ASP A 274 -17.40 -5.88 2.59
C ASP A 274 -16.57 -4.82 3.34
N CYS A 275 -15.63 -5.24 4.18
CA CYS A 275 -14.80 -4.32 4.96
C CYS A 275 -13.31 -4.71 4.98
N LEU A 276 -12.45 -3.73 5.28
CA LEU A 276 -11.06 -3.99 5.64
C LEU A 276 -11.04 -4.70 7.00
N CYS A 277 -10.29 -5.79 7.10
CA CYS A 277 -10.09 -6.52 8.35
C CYS A 277 -8.63 -6.37 8.79
N PHE A 278 -8.41 -5.89 10.02
CA PHE A 278 -7.08 -5.72 10.58
C PHE A 278 -6.95 -6.59 11.84
N ILE A 279 -6.04 -7.57 11.80
CA ILE A 279 -5.85 -8.53 12.88
C ILE A 279 -4.43 -8.37 13.40
N GLU A 280 -4.28 -7.85 14.61
CA GLU A 280 -3.01 -7.82 15.35
C GLU A 280 -2.79 -9.21 15.99
N VAL A 281 -1.74 -9.90 15.56
CA VAL A 281 -1.34 -11.20 16.09
C VAL A 281 -0.10 -10.98 16.96
N VAL A 282 -0.26 -11.15 18.27
CA VAL A 282 0.84 -11.03 19.22
C VAL A 282 1.57 -12.36 19.29
N VAL A 283 2.86 -12.35 18.99
CA VAL A 283 3.74 -13.53 19.08
C VAL A 283 4.95 -13.21 19.94
N HIS A 284 5.59 -14.25 20.46
CA HIS A 284 6.81 -14.05 21.24
C HIS A 284 7.96 -13.58 20.31
N LYS A 285 8.83 -12.69 20.79
CA LYS A 285 9.95 -12.13 19.99
C LYS A 285 10.87 -13.20 19.36
N ASP A 286 11.01 -14.33 20.04
CA ASP A 286 11.85 -15.47 19.65
C ASP A 286 11.07 -16.57 18.92
N ASP A 287 9.75 -16.41 18.78
CA ASP A 287 8.90 -17.32 18.00
C ASP A 287 9.03 -16.99 16.52
N THR A 288 10.05 -17.59 15.90
CA THR A 288 10.37 -17.41 14.48
C THR A 288 10.68 -18.74 13.81
N SER A 289 10.63 -18.75 12.48
CA SER A 289 10.87 -19.98 11.72
C SER A 289 12.32 -20.45 11.80
N LYS A 290 12.51 -21.77 11.70
CA LYS A 290 13.87 -22.37 11.68
C LYS A 290 14.65 -21.89 10.47
N GLU A 291 13.97 -21.74 9.34
CA GLU A 291 14.54 -21.25 8.08
C GLU A 291 15.10 -19.84 8.24
N LEU A 292 14.44 -18.96 9.01
CA LEU A 292 14.95 -17.62 9.26
C LEU A 292 16.26 -17.66 10.07
N LEU A 293 16.32 -18.49 11.11
CA LEU A 293 17.52 -18.61 11.94
C LEU A 293 18.71 -19.16 11.14
N GLU A 294 18.47 -20.18 10.31
CA GLU A 294 19.51 -20.75 9.44
C GLU A 294 19.98 -19.75 8.36
N TRP A 295 19.04 -19.07 7.71
CA TRP A 295 19.35 -18.08 6.70
C TRP A 295 20.05 -16.85 7.28
N GLY A 296 19.53 -16.31 8.39
CA GLY A 296 20.06 -15.12 9.08
C GLY A 296 21.50 -15.31 9.51
N SER A 297 21.83 -16.48 10.08
CA SER A 297 23.20 -16.83 10.45
C SER A 297 24.16 -16.83 9.26
N ARG A 298 23.74 -17.38 8.11
CA ARG A 298 24.55 -17.40 6.88
C ARG A 298 24.76 -15.99 6.32
N VAL A 299 23.72 -15.16 6.33
CA VAL A 299 23.79 -13.77 5.88
C VAL A 299 24.72 -12.95 6.79
N GLY A 300 24.57 -13.07 8.10
CA GLY A 300 25.43 -12.39 9.08
C GLY A 300 26.91 -12.76 8.88
N THR A 301 27.20 -14.04 8.67
CA THR A 301 28.56 -14.53 8.38
C THR A 301 29.10 -13.96 7.06
N ALA A 302 28.29 -13.94 6.00
CA ALA A 302 28.72 -13.44 4.70
C ALA A 302 28.98 -11.93 4.69
N ASN A 303 28.17 -11.16 5.42
CA ASN A 303 28.27 -9.70 5.53
C ASN A 303 29.47 -9.26 6.38
N SER A 304 29.82 -10.02 7.41
CA SER A 304 30.89 -9.71 8.36
C SER A 304 32.24 -10.33 8.02
N ARG A 305 32.37 -10.97 6.84
CA ARG A 305 33.64 -11.59 6.43
C ARG A 305 34.78 -10.56 6.43
N PRO A 306 35.96 -10.91 6.95
CA PRO A 306 37.09 -10.00 6.93
C PRO A 306 37.48 -9.66 5.48
N PRO A 307 38.05 -8.46 5.22
CA PRO A 307 38.64 -8.15 3.92
C PRO A 307 39.65 -9.23 3.53
N ASN A 308 39.62 -9.67 2.27
CA ASN A 308 40.64 -10.59 1.76
C ASN A 308 41.96 -9.80 1.57
N PRO A 309 43.04 -10.13 2.28
CA PRO A 309 44.31 -9.40 2.18
C PRO A 309 45.13 -9.74 0.92
N HIS A 310 44.58 -10.55 0.01
CA HIS A 310 45.19 -11.01 -1.24
C HIS A 310 44.61 -10.32 -2.47
#